data_AF-A0A1F7YRM4-F1
#
_entry.id   AF-A0A1F7YRM4-F1
#
_cell.length_a   1.000
_cell.length_b   1.000
_cell.length_c   1.000
_cell.angle_alpha   90.00
_cell.angle_beta   90.00
_cell.angle_gamma   90.00
#
_symmetry.space_group_name_H-M   'P 1'
#
loop_
_entity.id
_entity.type
_entity.pdbx_description
1 polymer ?
#
loop_
_entity_poly.entity_id
_entity_poly.type
_entity_poly.pdbx_seq_one_letter_code
_entity_poly.pdbx_strand_id
1 'polypeptide(L)'
;MFDKVKQGKQLLEMRSQAKELQRKMAEVTESVDKGNIKVKVTGDQRVEYIELDGESRDDLARVINEAFKKVQKKAAQKMLQDGGLKGLFGNN
;
A
#
# COMPACT_ATOMS: atom_id res chain seq x y z
N MET A 1 8.84 14.88 -28.79
CA MET A 1 8.44 15.80 -27.69
C MET A 1 6.96 15.63 -27.34
N PHE A 2 6.07 15.56 -28.33
CA PHE A 2 4.63 15.28 -28.15
C PHE A 2 4.34 13.97 -27.38
N ASP A 3 5.08 12.89 -27.64
CA ASP A 3 4.87 11.61 -26.94
C ASP A 3 5.33 11.62 -25.48
N LYS A 4 6.37 12.39 -25.13
CA LYS A 4 6.80 12.58 -23.73
C LYS A 4 5.77 13.37 -22.92
N VAL A 5 5.11 14.34 -23.54
CA VAL A 5 4.02 15.11 -22.91
C VAL A 5 2.78 14.23 -22.70
N LYS A 6 2.44 13.38 -23.68
CA LYS A 6 1.38 12.38 -23.54
C LYS A 6 1.66 11.35 -22.45
N GLN A 7 2.89 10.82 -22.38
CA GLN A 7 3.33 9.90 -21.32
C GLN A 7 3.26 10.55 -19.94
N GLY A 8 3.69 11.81 -19.81
CA GLY A 8 3.59 12.56 -18.55
C GLY A 8 2.14 12.75 -18.09
N LYS A 9 1.23 13.04 -19.02
CA LYS A 9 -0.20 13.17 -18.71
C LYS A 9 -0.82 11.84 -18.25
N GLN A 10 -0.52 10.73 -18.95
CA GLN A 10 -0.99 9.40 -18.56
C GLN A 10 -0.47 9.00 -17.17
N LEU A 11 0.81 9.29 -16.86
CA LEU A 11 1.38 9.01 -15.54
C LEU A 11 0.66 9.79 -14.43
N LEU A 12 0.31 11.05 -14.68
CA LEU A 12 -0.44 11.87 -13.73
C LEU A 12 -1.84 11.32 -13.49
N GLU A 13 -2.54 10.90 -14.55
CA GLU A 13 -3.88 10.30 -14.48
C GLU A 13 -3.85 8.96 -13.71
N MET A 14 -2.88 8.09 -14.01
CA MET A 14 -2.66 6.85 -13.25
C MET A 14 -2.40 7.14 -11.78
N ARG A 15 -1.58 8.16 -11.46
CA ARG A 15 -1.31 8.54 -10.08
C ARG A 15 -2.56 9.05 -9.37
N SER A 16 -3.42 9.82 -10.04
CA SER A 16 -4.68 10.28 -9.43
C SER A 16 -5.64 9.12 -9.17
N GLN A 17 -5.79 8.20 -10.13
CA GLN A 17 -6.63 7.02 -9.98
C GLN A 17 -6.13 6.11 -8.84
N ALA A 18 -4.81 5.89 -8.76
CA ALA A 18 -4.21 5.12 -7.68
C ALA A 18 -4.45 5.76 -6.30
N LYS A 19 -4.38 7.09 -6.19
CA LYS A 19 -4.71 7.81 -4.94
C LYS A 19 -6.18 7.70 -4.56
N GLU A 20 -7.09 7.79 -5.52
CA GLU A 20 -8.52 7.64 -5.26
C GLU A 20 -8.83 6.21 -4.80
N LEU A 21 -8.25 5.21 -5.46
CA LEU A 21 -8.36 3.82 -5.05
C LEU A 21 -7.81 3.61 -3.63
N GLN A 22 -6.64 4.17 -3.32
CA GLN A 22 -6.07 4.10 -1.98
C GLN A 22 -7.03 4.67 -0.93
N ARG A 23 -7.66 5.83 -1.20
CA ARG A 23 -8.64 6.43 -0.28
C ARG A 23 -9.84 5.51 -0.06
N LYS A 24 -10.42 4.97 -1.13
CA LYS A 24 -11.54 4.01 -1.04
C LYS A 24 -11.15 2.77 -0.24
N MET A 25 -9.94 2.27 -0.42
CA MET A 25 -9.43 1.10 0.32
C MET A 25 -9.16 1.39 1.79
N ALA A 26 -8.81 2.63 2.14
CA ALA A 26 -8.65 3.06 3.53
C ALA A 26 -9.99 3.12 4.29
N GLU A 27 -11.13 3.23 3.59
CA GLU A 27 -12.47 3.19 4.20
C GLU A 27 -12.94 1.76 4.47
N VAL A 28 -12.42 0.78 3.71
CA VAL A 28 -12.71 -0.65 3.95
C VAL A 28 -11.91 -1.09 5.16
N THR A 29 -12.58 -1.69 6.15
CA THR A 29 -11.90 -2.24 7.33
C THR A 29 -12.34 -3.67 7.59
N GLU A 30 -11.43 -4.48 8.13
CA GLU A 30 -11.65 -5.86 8.54
C GLU A 30 -11.11 -6.05 9.95
N SER A 31 -11.80 -6.85 10.77
CA SER A 31 -11.38 -7.12 12.15
C SER A 31 -11.33 -8.62 12.41
N VAL A 32 -10.21 -9.08 12.95
CA VAL A 32 -10.03 -10.48 13.33
C VAL A 32 -9.86 -10.56 14.83
N ASP A 33 -10.68 -11.40 15.46
CA ASP A 33 -10.59 -11.76 16.87
C ASP A 33 -10.17 -13.22 16.99
N LYS A 34 -9.11 -13.47 17.75
CA LYS A 34 -8.62 -14.81 18.03
C LYS A 34 -8.04 -14.89 19.43
N GLY A 35 -8.78 -15.50 20.34
CA GLY A 35 -8.37 -15.71 21.72
C GLY A 35 -8.34 -14.39 22.48
N ASN A 36 -7.15 -13.97 22.93
CA ASN A 36 -6.92 -12.70 23.61
C ASN A 36 -6.44 -11.58 22.66
N ILE A 37 -6.47 -11.81 21.34
CA ILE A 37 -5.95 -10.89 20.34
C ILE A 37 -7.08 -10.37 19.47
N LYS A 38 -7.19 -9.04 19.34
CA LYS A 38 -8.11 -8.39 18.40
C LYS A 38 -7.31 -7.45 17.51
N VAL A 39 -7.46 -7.57 16.19
CA VAL A 39 -6.73 -6.73 15.23
C VAL A 39 -7.71 -6.13 14.24
N LYS A 40 -7.59 -4.82 14.00
CA LYS A 40 -8.33 -4.12 12.94
C LYS A 40 -7.36 -3.58 11.90
N VAL A 41 -7.63 -3.88 10.64
CA VAL A 41 -6.85 -3.41 9.49
C VAL A 41 -7.75 -2.76 8.45
N THR A 42 -7.17 -1.89 7.63
CA THR A 42 -7.82 -1.30 6.46
C THR A 42 -7.46 -2.07 5.18
N GLY A 43 -8.27 -1.90 4.13
CA GLY A 43 -8.05 -2.51 2.82
C GLY A 43 -6.76 -2.04 2.13
N ASP A 44 -6.20 -0.90 2.52
CA ASP A 44 -4.88 -0.42 2.06
C ASP A 44 -3.70 -0.99 2.88
N GLN A 45 -3.95 -2.05 3.66
CA GLN A 45 -2.97 -2.76 4.49
C GLN A 45 -2.32 -1.89 5.58
N ARG A 46 -3.13 -1.10 6.28
CA ARG A 46 -2.70 -0.38 7.48
C ARG A 46 -3.37 -0.99 8.71
N VAL A 47 -2.58 -1.16 9.78
CA VAL A 47 -3.12 -1.56 11.08
C VAL A 47 -3.68 -0.32 11.76
N GLU A 48 -4.98 -0.36 12.08
CA GLU A 48 -5.65 0.70 12.85
C GLU A 48 -5.59 0.44 14.35
N TYR A 49 -5.75 -0.82 14.75
CA TYR A 49 -5.88 -1.20 16.15
C TYR A 49 -5.35 -2.62 16.39
N ILE A 50 -4.71 -2.80 17.55
CA ILE A 50 -4.36 -4.10 18.10
C ILE A 50 -4.72 -4.08 19.58
N GLU A 51 -5.44 -5.09 20.02
CA GLU A 51 -5.71 -5.42 21.41
C GLU A 51 -4.99 -6.73 21.74
N LEU A 52 -4.36 -6.79 22.90
CA LEU A 52 -3.83 -8.01 23.47
C LEU A 52 -4.20 -8.05 24.96
N ASP A 53 -4.86 -9.11 25.39
CA ASP A 53 -5.29 -9.29 26.79
C ASP A 53 -6.17 -8.13 27.30
N GLY A 54 -6.96 -7.52 26.41
CA GLY A 54 -7.82 -6.38 26.73
C GLY A 54 -7.10 -5.02 26.77
N GLU A 55 -5.79 -4.98 26.49
CA GLU A 55 -5.00 -3.74 26.44
C GLU A 55 -4.71 -3.33 24.99
N SER A 56 -4.84 -2.02 24.69
CA SER A 56 -4.42 -1.48 23.39
C SER A 56 -2.92 -1.55 23.22
N ARG A 57 -2.46 -2.07 22.09
CA ARG A 57 -1.05 -2.27 21.74
C ARG A 57 -0.62 -1.38 20.58
N ASP A 58 -0.61 -0.08 20.85
CA ASP A 58 -0.18 0.95 19.91
C ASP A 58 1.31 0.77 19.49
N ASP A 59 2.12 0.19 20.37
CA ASP A 59 3.50 -0.20 20.12
C ASP A 59 3.60 -1.22 18.97
N LEU A 60 2.79 -2.28 19.04
CA LEU A 60 2.74 -3.32 18.02
C LEU A 60 2.19 -2.77 16.71
N ALA A 61 1.10 -2.00 16.76
CA ALA A 61 0.51 -1.38 15.59
C ALA A 61 1.52 -0.48 14.85
N ARG A 62 2.33 0.29 15.58
CA ARG A 62 3.38 1.15 15.01
C ARG A 62 4.46 0.34 14.32
N VAL A 63 5.00 -0.70 14.98
CA VAL A 63 6.07 -1.54 14.44
C VAL A 63 5.61 -2.30 13.19
N ILE A 64 4.42 -2.87 13.21
CA ILE A 64 3.86 -3.60 12.07
C ILE A 64 3.62 -2.66 10.88
N ASN A 65 3.06 -1.47 11.12
CA ASN A 65 2.90 -0.47 10.06
C ASN A 65 4.24 -0.01 9.47
N GLU A 66 5.29 0.09 10.28
CA GLU A 66 6.64 0.37 9.78
C GLU A 66 7.18 -0.79 8.91
N ALA A 67 6.95 -2.04 9.32
CA ALA A 67 7.32 -3.22 8.55
C ALA A 67 6.59 -3.26 7.19
N PHE A 68 5.28 -3.01 7.16
CA PHE A 68 4.52 -2.91 5.91
C PHE A 68 5.07 -1.85 4.96
N LYS A 69 5.37 -0.64 5.46
CA LYS A 69 6.01 0.41 4.65
C LYS A 69 7.35 -0.03 4.06
N LYS A 70 8.18 -0.70 4.86
CA LYS A 70 9.48 -1.24 4.41
C LYS A 70 9.29 -2.31 3.33
N VAL A 71 8.33 -3.22 3.50
CA VAL A 71 8.02 -4.27 2.53
C VAL A 71 7.48 -3.68 1.23
N GLN A 72 6.56 -2.71 1.29
CA GLN A 72 6.00 -2.02 0.13
C GLN A 72 7.11 -1.31 -0.67
N LYS A 73 8.04 -0.62 0.03
CA LYS A 73 9.19 0.01 -0.62
C LYS A 73 10.09 -1.01 -1.32
N LYS A 74 10.40 -2.12 -0.67
CA LYS A 74 11.22 -3.20 -1.27
C LYS A 74 10.51 -3.85 -2.46
N ALA A 75 9.21 -4.12 -2.36
CA ALA A 75 8.40 -4.68 -3.44
C ALA A 75 8.38 -3.74 -4.65
N ALA A 76 8.14 -2.44 -4.42
CA ALA A 76 8.17 -1.43 -5.48
C ALA A 76 9.56 -1.37 -6.16
N GLN A 77 10.65 -1.38 -5.39
CA GLN A 77 12.00 -1.45 -5.94
C GLN A 77 12.22 -2.71 -6.79
N LYS A 78 11.75 -3.87 -6.31
CA LYS A 78 11.85 -5.14 -7.03
C LYS A 78 11.07 -5.13 -8.34
N MET A 79 9.84 -4.59 -8.35
CA MET A 79 9.05 -4.43 -9.57
C MET A 79 9.73 -3.54 -10.62
N LEU A 80 10.37 -2.46 -10.18
CA LEU A 80 11.13 -1.58 -11.08
C LEU A 80 12.35 -2.31 -11.67
N GLN A 81 13.05 -3.11 -10.86
CA GLN A 81 14.23 -3.90 -11.26
C GLN A 81 13.87 -5.06 -12.19
N ASP A 82 12.80 -5.80 -11.89
CA ASP A 82 12.39 -7.01 -12.62
C ASP A 82 11.72 -6.72 -13.97
N GLY A 83 11.64 -5.45 -14.37
CA GLY A 83 11.22 -5.07 -15.72
C GLY A 83 9.90 -4.34 -15.82
N GLY A 84 9.36 -3.77 -14.72
CA GLY A 84 8.25 -2.83 -14.81
C GLY A 84 8.55 -1.63 -15.74
N LEU A 85 9.83 -1.22 -15.85
CA LEU A 85 10.28 -0.29 -16.89
C LEU A 85 10.60 -0.96 -18.23
N LYS A 86 11.19 -2.16 -18.24
CA LYS A 86 11.60 -2.81 -19.49
C LYS A 86 10.39 -3.28 -20.33
N GLY A 87 9.28 -3.64 -19.69
CA GLY A 87 8.01 -3.97 -20.37
C GLY A 87 7.17 -2.75 -20.78
N LEU A 88 7.29 -1.62 -20.07
CA LEU A 88 6.59 -0.36 -20.42
C LEU A 88 7.37 0.50 -21.43
N PHE A 89 8.69 0.37 -21.49
CA PHE A 89 9.57 1.14 -22.38
C PHE A 89 10.25 0.28 -23.46
N GLY A 90 10.00 -1.03 -23.48
CA GLY A 90 10.66 -1.98 -24.40
C GLY A 90 9.80 -2.49 -25.55
N ASN A 91 8.61 -1.93 -25.77
CA ASN A 91 7.81 -2.22 -26.97
C ASN A 91 7.98 -1.06 -27.95
N ASN A 92 9.10 -1.09 -28.69
CA ASN A 92 9.24 -0.45 -30.00
C ASN A 92 8.93 -1.51 -31.06
#